data_AF-A0A2K9Z6Y9-F1
#
_entry.id   AF-A0A2K9Z6Y9-F1
#
_cell.length_a   1.000
_cell.length_b   1.000
_cell.length_c   1.000
_cell.angle_alpha   90.00
_cell.angle_beta   90.00
_cell.angle_gamma   90.00
#
_symmetry.space_group_name_H-M   'P 1'
#
loop_
_entity.id
_entity.type
_entity.pdbx_description
1 polymer ?
#
loop_
_entity_poly.entity_id
_entity_poly.type
_entity_poly.pdbx_seq_one_letter_code
_entity_poly.pdbx_strand_id
1 'polypeptide(L)'
;MASEMFLLDTNIISNSSKLRPHPTISEWLRNQERVAIPFAAFLEIETGISQRARDNAFAANELWKWLDQVTGTDFEYPVPTPGVARVLGKMLCCRPLTHLWFRDPTYHKRKPGQDLFIAATAIEYKLPIATIDESDFALIHSYFPLPGVFNPAFGVWAVPSAPIYKGTNQSSTGQVEEIRFVTASTG
;
A
#
# COMPACT_ATOMS: atom_id res chain seq x y z
N MET A 1 11.77 4.05 20.94
CA MET A 1 11.31 2.69 20.57
C MET A 1 10.94 2.75 19.11
N ALA A 2 11.30 1.78 18.27
CA ALA A 2 10.77 1.79 16.89
C ALA A 2 9.25 1.60 17.03
N SER A 3 8.48 2.65 16.80
CA SER A 3 7.03 2.54 16.73
C SER A 3 6.72 1.60 15.57
N GLU A 4 6.01 0.50 15.82
CA GLU A 4 5.52 -0.35 14.74
C GLU A 4 4.54 0.48 13.90
N MET A 5 4.97 0.86 12.71
CA MET A 5 4.19 1.64 11.77
C MET A 5 3.61 0.71 10.72
N PHE A 6 2.30 0.83 10.48
CA PHE A 6 1.61 0.06 9.45
C PHE A 6 1.60 0.80 8.12
N LEU A 7 1.78 0.06 7.03
CA LEU A 7 1.40 0.49 5.69
C LEU A 7 -0.08 0.18 5.48
N LEU A 8 -0.90 1.22 5.28
CA LEU A 8 -2.34 1.05 5.12
C LEU A 8 -2.70 0.60 3.71
N ASP A 9 -3.55 -0.41 3.63
CA ASP A 9 -4.26 -0.77 2.41
C ASP A 9 -5.42 0.22 2.13
N THR A 10 -5.88 0.30 0.88
CA THR A 10 -6.95 1.18 0.42
C THR A 10 -8.24 0.96 1.21
N ASN A 11 -8.57 -0.29 1.56
CA ASN A 11 -9.80 -0.62 2.28
C ASN A 11 -9.83 -0.06 3.71
N ILE A 12 -8.67 0.14 4.33
CA ILE A 12 -8.55 0.73 5.67
C ILE A 12 -8.80 2.24 5.61
N ILE A 13 -8.19 2.91 4.63
CA ILE A 13 -8.32 4.36 4.45
C ILE A 13 -9.76 4.71 4.04
N SER A 14 -10.26 4.05 2.99
CA SER A 14 -11.61 4.27 2.45
C SER A 14 -12.72 3.82 3.41
N ASN A 15 -12.42 3.09 4.49
CA ASN A 15 -13.41 2.84 5.54
C ASN A 15 -13.95 4.15 6.16
N SER A 16 -13.10 5.16 6.30
CA SER A 16 -13.47 6.45 6.90
C SER A 16 -14.38 7.31 6.01
N SER A 17 -14.45 7.06 4.69
CA SER A 17 -15.34 7.78 3.78
C SER A 17 -16.77 7.22 3.75
N LYS A 18 -17.00 6.06 4.36
CA LYS A 18 -18.32 5.40 4.34
C LYS A 18 -19.30 6.13 5.27
N LEU A 19 -20.58 6.14 4.90
CA LEU A 19 -21.66 6.66 5.76
C LEU A 19 -21.71 5.96 7.13
N ARG A 20 -21.34 4.66 7.16
CA ARG A 20 -21.20 3.86 8.38
C ARG A 20 -19.84 3.17 8.34
N PRO A 21 -18.77 3.82 8.83
CA PRO A 21 -17.45 3.20 8.94
C PRO A 21 -17.49 1.98 9.85
N HIS A 22 -16.66 0.99 9.57
CA HIS A 22 -16.49 -0.14 10.47
C HIS A 22 -15.89 0.35 11.80
N PRO A 23 -16.60 0.20 12.94
CA PRO A 23 -16.22 0.85 14.19
C PRO A 23 -14.86 0.38 14.72
N THR A 24 -14.58 -0.93 14.66
CA THR A 24 -13.30 -1.51 15.10
C THR A 24 -12.11 -0.97 14.30
N ILE A 25 -12.25 -0.82 12.98
CA ILE A 25 -11.18 -0.27 12.12
C ILE A 25 -10.96 1.20 12.48
N SER A 26 -12.04 1.97 12.65
CA SER A 26 -11.95 3.38 13.04
C SER A 26 -11.31 3.56 14.42
N GLU A 27 -11.63 2.70 15.38
CA GLU A 27 -11.02 2.69 16.71
C GLU A 27 -9.54 2.31 16.64
N TRP A 28 -9.21 1.23 15.93
CA TRP A 28 -7.83 0.83 15.71
C TRP A 28 -7.00 1.94 15.06
N LEU A 29 -7.52 2.60 14.03
CA LEU A 29 -6.83 3.68 13.33
C LEU A 29 -6.58 4.89 14.24
N ARG A 30 -7.54 5.26 15.10
CA ARG A 30 -7.38 6.33 16.10
C ARG A 30 -6.31 6.02 17.15
N ASN A 31 -6.03 4.75 17.40
CA ASN A 31 -5.03 4.31 18.38
C ASN A 31 -3.62 4.21 17.77
N GLN A 32 -3.44 4.45 16.47
CA GLN A 32 -2.12 4.47 15.86
C GLN A 32 -1.48 5.85 16.03
N GLU A 33 -0.26 5.89 16.55
CA GLU A 33 0.52 7.13 16.63
C GLU A 33 0.95 7.61 15.25
N ARG A 34 1.33 6.67 14.37
CA ARG A 34 1.85 6.93 13.02
C ARG A 34 1.44 5.79 12.10
N VAL A 35 1.08 6.14 10.87
CA VAL A 35 0.79 5.18 9.80
C VAL A 35 1.35 5.69 8.48
N ALA A 36 1.66 4.77 7.59
CA ALA A 36 2.13 5.05 6.24
C ALA A 36 1.03 4.76 5.22
N ILE A 37 0.88 5.62 4.21
CA ILE A 37 -0.03 5.42 3.09
C ILE A 37 0.77 5.31 1.79
N PRO A 38 0.72 4.15 1.10
CA PRO A 38 1.44 3.99 -0.16
C PRO A 38 0.78 4.80 -1.28
N PHE A 39 1.58 5.28 -2.24
CA PHE A 39 1.08 5.92 -3.46
C PHE A 39 0.00 5.08 -4.18
N ALA A 40 0.18 3.76 -4.17
CA ALA A 40 -0.75 2.78 -4.71
C ALA A 40 -2.19 2.92 -4.17
N ALA A 41 -2.34 3.16 -2.86
CA ALA A 41 -3.65 3.32 -2.24
C ALA A 41 -4.33 4.63 -2.67
N PHE A 42 -3.56 5.73 -2.74
CA PHE A 42 -4.08 7.00 -3.29
C PHE A 42 -4.50 6.86 -4.74
N LEU A 43 -3.67 6.22 -5.57
CA LEU A 43 -3.98 5.99 -6.97
C LEU A 43 -5.30 5.21 -7.13
N GLU A 44 -5.53 4.20 -6.30
CA GLU A 44 -6.78 3.42 -6.31
C GLU A 44 -7.99 4.26 -5.90
N ILE A 45 -7.88 5.06 -4.82
CA ILE A 45 -8.93 5.98 -4.36
C ILE A 45 -9.25 7.00 -5.46
N GLU A 46 -8.24 7.70 -5.98
CA GLU A 46 -8.39 8.72 -7.03
C GLU A 46 -9.01 8.15 -8.31
N THR A 47 -8.60 6.94 -8.68
CA THR A 47 -9.20 6.21 -9.81
C THR A 47 -10.68 5.94 -9.56
N GLY A 48 -11.04 5.51 -8.34
CA GLY A 48 -12.42 5.29 -7.93
C GLY A 48 -13.27 6.57 -7.95
N ILE A 49 -12.75 7.67 -7.42
CA ILE A 49 -13.43 8.98 -7.42
C ILE A 49 -13.61 9.49 -8.84
N SER A 50 -12.55 9.45 -9.66
CA SER A 50 -12.56 9.88 -11.07
C SER A 50 -13.55 9.08 -11.92
N GLN A 51 -13.72 7.79 -11.63
CA GLN A 51 -14.74 6.96 -12.28
C GLN A 51 -16.14 7.39 -11.85
N ARG A 52 -16.37 7.59 -10.55
CA ARG A 52 -17.66 8.07 -10.02
C ARG A 52 -18.03 9.44 -10.57
N ALA A 53 -17.06 10.31 -10.82
CA ALA A 53 -17.28 11.64 -11.38
C ALA A 53 -17.94 11.62 -12.77
N ARG A 54 -17.76 10.54 -13.54
CA ARG A 54 -18.41 10.36 -14.86
C ARG A 54 -19.94 10.24 -14.74
N ASP A 55 -20.41 9.64 -13.65
CA ASP A 55 -21.83 9.39 -13.42
C ASP A 55 -22.45 10.42 -12.46
N ASN A 56 -21.69 10.88 -11.47
CA ASN A 56 -22.15 11.83 -10.45
C ASN A 56 -21.01 12.73 -9.95
N ALA A 57 -20.83 13.86 -10.62
CA ALA A 57 -19.80 14.85 -10.29
C ALA A 57 -19.92 15.42 -8.87
N PHE A 58 -21.15 15.63 -8.38
CA PHE A 58 -21.37 16.16 -7.03
C PHE A 58 -20.85 15.19 -5.96
N ALA A 59 -21.21 13.91 -6.06
CA ALA A 59 -20.76 12.90 -5.11
C ALA A 59 -19.24 12.66 -5.19
N ALA A 60 -18.64 12.78 -6.37
CA ALA A 60 -17.18 12.71 -6.52
C ALA A 60 -16.47 13.89 -5.84
N ASN A 61 -17.01 15.10 -5.96
CA ASN A 61 -16.47 16.28 -5.29
C ASN A 61 -16.47 16.17 -3.76
N GLU A 62 -17.51 15.57 -3.17
CA GLU A 62 -17.53 15.30 -1.73
C GLU A 62 -16.46 14.27 -1.32
N LEU A 63 -16.15 13.29 -2.17
CA LEU A 63 -15.06 12.35 -1.92
C LEU A 63 -13.68 13.00 -2.06
N TRP A 64 -13.47 13.90 -3.02
CA TRP A 64 -12.21 14.66 -3.09
C TRP A 64 -12.00 15.53 -1.86
N LYS A 65 -13.04 16.24 -1.38
CA LYS A 65 -12.95 16.99 -0.11
C LYS A 65 -12.60 16.10 1.07
N TRP A 66 -13.18 14.90 1.14
CA TRP A 66 -12.79 13.92 2.17
C TRP A 66 -11.32 13.51 2.02
N LEU A 67 -10.85 13.24 0.80
CA LEU A 67 -9.46 12.86 0.56
C LEU A 67 -8.48 13.99 0.93
N ASP A 68 -8.82 15.24 0.64
CA ASP A 68 -8.05 16.42 1.05
C ASP A 68 -7.95 16.54 2.58
N GLN A 69 -9.01 16.16 3.31
CA GLN A 69 -8.96 16.10 4.78
C GLN A 69 -8.04 14.98 5.27
N VAL A 70 -8.04 13.82 4.60
CA VAL A 70 -7.14 12.70 4.91
C VAL A 70 -5.69 13.12 4.70
N THR A 71 -5.35 13.73 3.55
CA THR A 71 -3.97 14.16 3.25
C THR A 71 -3.49 15.32 4.11
N GLY A 72 -4.40 16.08 4.71
CA GLY A 72 -4.10 17.12 5.70
C GLY A 72 -3.72 16.61 7.09
N THR A 73 -3.73 15.30 7.33
CA THR A 73 -3.30 14.68 8.60
C THR A 73 -1.85 14.17 8.54
N ASP A 74 -1.25 13.89 9.70
CA ASP A 74 0.16 13.51 9.83
C ASP A 74 0.41 12.04 9.44
N PHE A 75 0.44 11.77 8.13
CA PHE A 75 0.76 10.47 7.55
C PHE A 75 2.17 10.44 6.94
N GLU A 76 2.79 9.26 6.98
CA GLU A 76 3.98 9.01 6.19
C GLU A 76 3.63 8.54 4.77
N TYR A 77 4.40 9.00 3.78
CA TYR A 77 4.19 8.66 2.38
C TYR A 77 5.43 7.99 1.80
N PRO A 78 5.53 6.64 1.84
CA PRO A 78 6.64 5.93 1.23
C PRO A 78 6.75 6.24 -0.26
N VAL A 79 7.93 6.69 -0.69
CA VAL A 79 8.20 7.06 -2.08
C VAL A 79 8.27 5.80 -2.95
N PRO A 80 7.66 5.76 -4.14
CA PRO A 80 7.84 4.69 -5.12
C PRO A 80 9.26 4.69 -5.72
N THR A 81 10.22 4.12 -5.01
CA THR A 81 11.63 4.09 -5.44
C THR A 81 11.88 3.05 -6.54
N PRO A 82 13.05 3.08 -7.21
CA PRO A 82 13.49 1.98 -8.07
C PRO A 82 13.56 0.62 -7.36
N GLY A 83 13.73 0.59 -6.03
CA GLY A 83 13.66 -0.63 -5.22
C GLY A 83 12.26 -1.22 -5.20
N VAL A 84 11.24 -0.39 -4.94
CA VAL A 84 9.83 -0.78 -5.07
C VAL A 84 9.53 -1.32 -6.47
N ALA A 85 9.98 -0.62 -7.52
CA ALA A 85 9.79 -1.05 -8.91
C ALA A 85 10.44 -2.41 -9.20
N ARG A 86 11.61 -2.70 -8.61
CA ARG A 86 12.28 -3.99 -8.76
C ARG A 86 11.51 -5.14 -8.13
N VAL A 87 10.90 -4.93 -6.95
CA VAL A 87 10.05 -5.94 -6.31
C VAL A 87 8.76 -6.13 -7.11
N LEU A 88 8.09 -5.03 -7.46
CA LEU A 88 6.85 -5.04 -8.23
C LEU A 88 7.01 -5.74 -9.59
N GLY A 89 8.10 -5.47 -10.32
CA GLY A 89 8.36 -6.11 -11.61
C GLY A 89 8.48 -7.64 -11.50
N LYS A 90 9.06 -8.16 -10.41
CA LYS A 90 9.11 -9.61 -10.16
C LYS A 90 7.72 -10.18 -9.87
N MET A 91 6.91 -9.47 -9.09
CA MET A 91 5.54 -9.87 -8.76
C MET A 91 4.64 -9.92 -10.00
N LEU A 92 4.73 -8.92 -10.88
CA LEU A 92 3.97 -8.87 -12.13
C LEU A 92 4.28 -10.06 -13.06
N CYS A 93 5.52 -10.56 -13.04
CA CYS A 93 5.94 -11.75 -13.80
C CYS A 93 5.65 -13.07 -13.06
N CYS A 94 5.11 -13.04 -11.85
CA CYS A 94 4.78 -14.24 -11.07
C CYS A 94 3.42 -14.80 -11.52
N ARG A 95 3.42 -15.91 -12.28
CA ARG A 95 2.20 -16.50 -12.88
C ARG A 95 1.06 -16.76 -11.88
N PRO A 96 1.32 -17.28 -10.66
CA PRO A 96 0.25 -17.45 -9.67
C PRO A 96 -0.43 -16.14 -9.22
N LEU A 97 0.25 -15.00 -9.35
CA LEU A 97 -0.27 -13.69 -8.96
C LEU A 97 -0.91 -12.91 -10.12
N THR A 98 -0.98 -13.49 -11.33
CA THR A 98 -1.45 -12.78 -12.53
C THR A 98 -2.86 -12.21 -12.37
N HIS A 99 -3.75 -12.92 -11.69
CA HIS A 99 -5.15 -12.48 -11.49
C HIS A 99 -5.29 -11.22 -10.61
N LEU A 100 -4.25 -10.83 -9.86
CA LEU A 100 -4.28 -9.63 -9.02
C LEU A 100 -4.07 -8.33 -9.84
N TRP A 101 -3.41 -8.41 -11.00
CA TRP A 101 -3.10 -7.24 -11.84
C TRP A 101 -3.64 -7.34 -13.26
N PHE A 102 -3.87 -8.55 -13.77
CA PHE A 102 -4.41 -8.79 -15.09
C PHE A 102 -5.94 -8.92 -15.03
N ARG A 103 -6.61 -8.13 -15.85
CA ARG A 103 -8.05 -8.23 -16.05
C ARG A 103 -8.35 -9.19 -17.20
N ASP A 104 -9.09 -10.26 -16.92
CA ASP A 104 -9.77 -11.00 -17.97
C ASP A 104 -10.97 -10.16 -18.48
N PRO A 105 -10.96 -9.71 -19.75
CA PRO A 105 -12.05 -8.90 -20.30
C PRO A 105 -13.39 -9.65 -20.38
N THR A 106 -13.39 -10.99 -20.30
CA THR A 106 -14.61 -11.82 -20.30
C THR A 106 -15.22 -11.98 -18.90
N TYR A 107 -14.46 -11.68 -17.85
CA TYR A 107 -14.90 -11.74 -16.46
C TYR A 107 -15.16 -10.33 -15.91
N HIS A 108 -16.43 -9.99 -15.75
CA HIS A 108 -16.85 -8.66 -15.26
C HIS A 108 -16.65 -8.44 -13.75
N LYS A 109 -16.12 -9.42 -13.01
CA LYS A 109 -16.34 -9.49 -11.55
C LYS A 109 -15.39 -8.68 -10.68
N ARG A 110 -14.24 -8.18 -11.14
CA ARG A 110 -13.41 -7.22 -10.38
C ARG A 110 -12.40 -6.50 -11.29
N LYS A 111 -12.10 -5.24 -10.98
CA LYS A 111 -10.98 -4.51 -11.59
C LYS A 111 -9.69 -4.97 -10.90
N PRO A 112 -8.56 -5.07 -11.63
CA PRO A 112 -7.28 -5.37 -11.01
C PRO A 112 -6.95 -4.27 -9.98
N GLY A 113 -6.57 -4.70 -8.79
CA GLY A 113 -6.26 -3.84 -7.65
C GLY A 113 -4.81 -3.35 -7.68
N GLN A 114 -4.44 -2.59 -6.65
CA GLN A 114 -3.06 -2.14 -6.44
C GLN A 114 -2.28 -2.99 -5.42
N ASP A 115 -2.79 -4.16 -5.03
CA ASP A 115 -2.25 -5.00 -3.95
C ASP A 115 -0.79 -5.38 -4.16
N LEU A 116 -0.39 -5.70 -5.39
CA LEU A 116 1.01 -6.01 -5.71
C LEU A 116 1.93 -4.80 -5.50
N PHE A 117 1.45 -3.58 -5.78
CA PHE A 117 2.23 -2.37 -5.57
C PHE A 117 2.31 -2.01 -4.08
N ILE A 118 1.21 -2.19 -3.33
CA ILE A 118 1.20 -2.08 -1.86
C ILE A 118 2.19 -3.08 -1.25
N ALA A 119 2.12 -4.35 -1.66
CA ALA A 119 3.03 -5.40 -1.21
C ALA A 119 4.49 -5.12 -1.54
N ALA A 120 4.79 -4.66 -2.76
CA ALA A 120 6.14 -4.28 -3.14
C ALA A 120 6.68 -3.13 -2.28
N THR A 121 5.83 -2.16 -1.94
CA THR A 121 6.16 -1.04 -1.06
C THR A 121 6.42 -1.54 0.36
N ALA A 122 5.56 -2.42 0.88
CA ALA A 122 5.74 -3.03 2.21
C ALA A 122 7.06 -3.78 2.34
N ILE A 123 7.45 -4.55 1.32
CA ILE A 123 8.71 -5.29 1.30
C ILE A 123 9.92 -4.34 1.30
N GLU A 124 9.92 -3.32 0.43
CA GLU A 124 11.04 -2.38 0.32
C GLU A 124 11.25 -1.59 1.63
N TYR A 125 10.15 -1.10 2.22
CA TYR A 125 10.18 -0.28 3.44
C TYR A 125 10.13 -1.09 4.73
N LYS A 126 9.96 -2.42 4.65
CA LYS A 126 9.82 -3.35 5.78
C LYS A 126 8.66 -2.98 6.73
N LEU A 127 7.55 -2.52 6.16
CA LEU A 127 6.37 -2.09 6.92
C LEU A 127 5.28 -3.16 6.87
N PRO A 128 4.77 -3.65 8.02
CA PRO A 128 3.62 -4.55 8.02
C PRO A 128 2.39 -3.88 7.38
N ILE A 129 1.58 -4.65 6.67
CA ILE A 129 0.38 -4.16 5.99
C ILE A 129 -0.82 -4.27 6.93
N ALA A 130 -1.64 -3.23 7.02
CA ALA A 130 -2.96 -3.31 7.63
C ALA A 130 -4.04 -3.38 6.54
N THR A 131 -4.85 -4.45 6.54
CA THR A 131 -5.88 -4.73 5.53
C THR A 131 -7.01 -5.58 6.09
N ILE A 132 -8.22 -5.49 5.51
CA ILE A 132 -9.29 -6.48 5.73
C ILE A 132 -9.47 -7.44 4.54
N ASP A 133 -8.57 -7.40 3.56
CA ASP A 133 -8.50 -8.31 2.42
C ASP A 133 -7.28 -9.23 2.55
N GLU A 134 -7.18 -9.95 3.68
CA GLU A 134 -5.98 -10.74 3.98
C GLU A 134 -5.66 -11.84 2.97
N SER A 135 -6.64 -12.33 2.20
CA SER A 135 -6.44 -13.46 1.28
C SER A 135 -5.44 -13.16 0.17
N ASP A 136 -5.52 -11.97 -0.43
CA ASP A 136 -4.65 -11.60 -1.55
C ASP A 136 -3.21 -11.40 -1.03
N PHE A 137 -3.05 -10.76 0.13
CA PHE A 137 -1.73 -10.60 0.75
C PHE A 137 -1.14 -11.91 1.30
N ALA A 138 -1.96 -12.82 1.83
CA ALA A 138 -1.51 -14.16 2.22
C ALA A 138 -1.03 -14.96 1.00
N LEU A 139 -1.72 -14.84 -0.13
CA LEU A 139 -1.28 -15.44 -1.39
C LEU A 139 0.04 -14.82 -1.85
N ILE A 140 0.17 -13.50 -1.85
CA ILE A 140 1.43 -12.81 -2.19
C ILE A 140 2.57 -13.30 -1.29
N HIS A 141 2.33 -13.42 0.03
CA HIS A 141 3.32 -13.88 1.00
C HIS A 141 3.89 -15.27 0.67
N SER A 142 3.07 -16.17 0.10
CA SER A 142 3.53 -17.51 -0.30
C SER A 142 4.61 -17.51 -1.40
N TYR A 143 4.77 -16.40 -2.13
CA TYR A 143 5.80 -16.23 -3.17
C TYR A 143 6.81 -15.13 -2.84
N PHE A 144 6.40 -14.11 -2.10
CA PHE A 144 7.19 -12.93 -1.75
C PHE A 144 7.00 -12.64 -0.25
N PRO A 145 7.98 -12.96 0.61
CA PRO A 145 7.84 -12.79 2.05
C PRO A 145 7.51 -11.35 2.45
N LEU A 146 6.26 -11.14 2.88
CA LEU A 146 5.80 -9.88 3.45
C LEU A 146 6.30 -9.69 4.89
N PRO A 147 6.56 -8.44 5.33
CA PRO A 147 7.01 -8.11 6.69
C PRO A 147 5.94 -8.30 7.78
N GLY A 148 4.71 -8.59 7.39
CA GLY A 148 3.55 -8.83 8.25
C GLY A 148 2.26 -8.37 7.58
N VAL A 149 1.15 -9.03 7.90
CA VAL A 149 -0.20 -8.66 7.43
C VAL A 149 -1.15 -8.76 8.60
N PHE A 150 -1.69 -7.62 9.01
CA PHE A 150 -2.58 -7.47 10.15
C PHE A 150 -3.99 -7.10 9.69
N ASN A 151 -4.98 -7.82 10.21
CA ASN A 151 -6.38 -7.47 10.05
C ASN A 151 -6.90 -6.74 11.30
N PRO A 152 -7.14 -5.42 11.22
CA PRO A 152 -7.60 -4.62 12.36
C PRO A 152 -9.07 -4.84 12.73
N ALA A 153 -9.89 -5.40 11.84
CA ALA A 153 -11.29 -5.71 12.16
C ALA A 153 -11.41 -6.87 13.15
N PHE A 154 -10.48 -7.84 13.08
CA PHE A 154 -10.46 -9.02 13.96
C PHE A 154 -9.28 -9.05 14.94
N GLY A 155 -8.31 -8.14 14.79
CA GLY A 155 -7.12 -8.10 15.65
C GLY A 155 -6.17 -9.28 15.42
N VAL A 156 -6.10 -9.81 14.19
CA VAL A 156 -5.34 -11.03 13.87
C VAL A 156 -4.25 -10.75 12.85
N TRP A 157 -3.12 -11.46 12.98
CA TRP A 157 -2.07 -11.48 11.97
C TRP A 157 -2.33 -12.63 10.99
N ALA A 158 -2.69 -12.29 9.75
CA ALA A 158 -2.78 -13.27 8.66
C ALA A 158 -1.39 -13.73 8.20
N VAL A 159 -0.40 -12.84 8.32
CA VAL A 159 1.03 -13.15 8.18
C VAL A 159 1.73 -12.58 9.41
N PRO A 160 2.42 -13.39 10.23
CA PRO A 160 3.13 -12.89 11.41
C PRO A 160 4.13 -11.81 11.04
N SER A 161 4.22 -10.75 11.84
CA SER A 161 5.29 -9.76 11.66
C SER A 161 6.63 -10.36 12.10
N ALA A 162 7.67 -10.14 11.30
CA ALA A 162 9.02 -10.50 11.72
C ALA A 162 9.41 -9.60 12.92
N PRO A 163 9.99 -10.15 14.00
CA PRO A 163 10.48 -9.32 15.09
C PRO A 163 11.51 -8.33 14.54
N ILE A 164 11.29 -7.03 14.76
CA ILE A 164 12.22 -5.98 14.34
C ILE A 164 13.59 -6.30 14.93
N TYR A 165 14.53 -6.71 14.08
CA TYR A 165 15.92 -6.86 14.49
C TYR A 165 16.41 -5.48 14.94
N LYS A 166 16.71 -5.33 16.24
CA LYS A 166 17.26 -4.08 16.79
C LYS A 166 18.68 -3.89 16.24
N GLY A 167 18.78 -3.33 15.04
CA GLY A 167 20.04 -2.89 14.46
C GLY A 167 20.66 -1.82 15.34
N THR A 168 21.85 -2.08 15.86
CA THR A 168 22.69 -1.09 16.53
C THR A 168 22.96 0.08 15.59
N ASN A 169 22.70 1.31 16.05
CA ASN A 169 23.02 2.54 15.33
C ASN A 169 24.42 2.48 14.71
N GLN A 170 24.49 2.47 13.38
CA GLN A 170 25.65 2.96 12.67
C GLN A 170 25.20 4.14 11.82
N SER A 171 25.58 5.33 12.30
CA SER A 171 25.52 6.57 11.55
C SER A 171 26.36 6.43 10.29
N SER A 172 25.73 6.42 9.13
CA SER A 172 26.41 6.61 7.85
C SER A 172 26.03 7.97 7.29
N THR A 173 26.77 8.99 7.71
CA THR A 173 26.97 10.21 6.92
C THR A 173 27.71 9.80 5.65
N GLY A 174 27.13 10.03 4.47
CA GLY A 174 27.76 9.61 3.22
C GLY A 174 27.15 10.23 1.97
N GLN A 175 27.78 11.33 1.54
CA GLN A 175 28.01 11.81 0.17
C GLN A 175 26.93 11.60 -0.93
N VAL A 176 26.49 12.73 -1.48
CA VAL A 176 25.82 12.83 -2.78
C VAL A 176 26.84 12.51 -3.87
N GLU A 177 26.73 11.35 -4.49
CA GLU A 177 27.45 11.05 -5.73
C GLU A 177 26.67 11.58 -6.95
N GLU A 178 27.40 12.25 -7.82
CA GLU A 178 26.94 12.84 -9.07
C GLU A 178 26.56 11.74 -10.08
N ILE A 179 25.32 11.74 -10.58
CA ILE A 179 24.82 10.72 -11.51
C ILE A 179 25.50 10.90 -12.88
N ARG A 180 26.44 10.01 -13.23
CA ARG A 180 26.94 9.86 -14.59
C ARG A 180 25.97 8.98 -15.40
N PHE A 181 25.33 9.57 -16.41
CA PHE A 181 24.59 8.82 -17.41
C PHE A 181 25.55 7.87 -18.15
N VAL A 182 25.37 6.57 -18.00
CA VAL A 182 26.04 5.58 -18.84
C VAL A 182 25.35 5.62 -20.20
N THR A 183 25.91 6.38 -21.14
CA THR A 183 25.54 6.28 -22.55
C THR A 183 26.08 4.95 -23.08
N ALA A 184 25.18 4.01 -23.34
CA ALA A 184 25.53 2.82 -24.10
C ALA A 184 25.91 3.24 -25.52
N SER A 185 27.22 3.30 -25.80
CA SER A 185 27.74 3.29 -27.16
C SER A 185 27.66 1.87 -27.69
N THR A 186 26.69 1.58 -28.56
CA THR A 186 26.75 0.40 -29.42
C THR A 186 27.36 0.83 -30.75
N GLY A 187 28.58 0.34 -31.00
CA GLY A 187 29.07 0.11 -32.36
C GLY A 187 28.52 -1.19 -32.94
#